data_AF-A0A1I3KZJ7-F1
#
_entry.id   AF-A0A1I3KZJ7-F1
#
_cell.length_a   1.000
_cell.length_b   1.000
_cell.length_c   1.000
_cell.angle_alpha   90.00
_cell.angle_beta   90.00
_cell.angle_gamma   90.00
#
_symmetry.space_group_name_H-M   'P 1'
#
loop_
_entity.id
_entity.type
_entity.pdbx_description
1 polymer ?
#
loop_
_entity_poly.entity_id
_entity_poly.type
_entity_poly.pdbx_seq_one_letter_code
_entity_poly.pdbx_strand_id
1 'polypeptide(L)'
;MHSLSEVYAMKIGIIIGLTAVAAYALLPAVYGALVRWDGYAAERRTEAFLKHVQDQRFQAAARAADASGHAPERERRMAEVRRMGLRLAAYRQVSADYDDGGYNTGHARLTWELNGRTLETEAILAFGPGGKPRQVCAVTPAGRAPGSIPALAAWNRILCGSGF
;
A
#
# COMPACT_ATOMS: atom_id res chain seq x y z
N MET A 1 -2.68 -61.07 -24.60
CA MET A 1 -2.24 -60.89 -23.20
C MET A 1 -1.29 -59.71 -23.19
N HIS A 2 -1.72 -58.54 -22.71
CA HIS A 2 -0.80 -57.41 -22.54
C HIS A 2 0.22 -57.77 -21.46
N SER A 3 1.50 -57.56 -21.75
CA SER A 3 2.56 -57.73 -20.76
C SER A 3 2.28 -56.79 -19.59
N LEU A 4 2.45 -57.27 -18.35
CA LEU A 4 2.32 -56.44 -17.14
C LEU A 4 3.13 -55.14 -17.28
N SER A 5 4.28 -55.17 -17.96
CA SER A 5 5.11 -54.00 -18.24
C SER A 5 4.42 -52.90 -19.04
N GLU A 6 3.56 -53.23 -20.01
CA GLU A 6 2.83 -52.26 -20.83
C GLU A 6 1.74 -51.55 -20.02
N VAL A 7 1.07 -52.30 -19.15
CA VAL A 7 0.03 -51.76 -18.27
C VAL A 7 0.64 -50.82 -17.23
N TYR A 8 1.82 -51.16 -16.69
CA TYR A 8 2.55 -50.26 -15.78
C TYR A 8 3.06 -49.00 -16.49
N ALA A 9 3.64 -49.12 -17.69
CA ALA A 9 4.12 -47.98 -18.46
C ALA A 9 2.99 -46.99 -18.81
N MET A 10 1.83 -47.50 -19.23
CA MET A 10 0.65 -46.68 -19.51
C MET A 10 0.14 -45.95 -18.27
N LYS A 11 0.05 -46.62 -17.11
CA LYS A 11 -0.36 -46.00 -15.84
C LYS A 11 0.61 -44.90 -15.40
N ILE A 12 1.92 -45.15 -15.52
CA ILE A 12 2.96 -44.16 -15.22
C ILE A 12 2.83 -42.95 -16.14
N GLY A 13 2.64 -43.16 -17.45
CA GLY A 13 2.43 -42.09 -18.42
C GLY A 13 1.21 -41.21 -18.10
N ILE A 14 0.09 -41.82 -17.69
CA ILE A 14 -1.12 -41.10 -17.26
C ILE A 14 -0.84 -40.26 -16.00
N ILE A 15 -0.17 -40.83 -14.99
CA ILE A 15 0.16 -40.11 -13.76
C ILE A 15 1.08 -38.91 -14.05
N ILE A 16 2.10 -39.10 -14.88
CA ILE A 16 3.02 -38.03 -15.28
C ILE A 16 2.25 -36.93 -16.02
N GLY A 17 1.40 -37.30 -16.99
CA GLY A 17 0.58 -36.35 -17.74
C GLY A 17 -0.37 -35.55 -16.84
N LEU A 18 -1.08 -36.22 -15.93
CA LEU A 18 -1.96 -35.57 -14.96
C LEU A 18 -1.20 -34.62 -14.03
N THR A 19 -0.01 -35.03 -13.57
CA THR A 19 0.83 -34.19 -12.71
C THR A 19 1.32 -32.95 -13.45
N ALA A 20 1.72 -33.08 -14.71
CA ALA A 20 2.15 -31.95 -15.54
C ALA A 20 1.01 -30.95 -15.79
N VAL A 21 -0.20 -31.45 -16.10
CA VAL A 21 -1.40 -30.62 -16.27
C VAL A 21 -1.78 -29.93 -14.96
N ALA A 22 -1.74 -30.66 -13.84
CA ALA A 22 -2.00 -30.09 -12.52
C ALA A 22 -0.99 -29.01 -12.16
N ALA A 23 0.31 -29.24 -12.37
CA ALA A 23 1.35 -28.24 -12.14
C ALA A 23 1.16 -27.00 -13.02
N TYR A 24 0.85 -27.18 -14.30
CA TYR A 24 0.58 -26.10 -15.24
C TYR A 24 -0.60 -25.22 -14.83
N ALA A 25 -1.64 -25.80 -14.22
CA ALA A 25 -2.78 -25.05 -13.71
C ALA A 25 -2.53 -24.44 -12.32
N LEU A 26 -1.90 -25.20 -11.41
CA LEU A 26 -1.73 -24.81 -10.01
C LEU A 26 -0.69 -23.71 -9.83
N LEU A 27 0.44 -23.77 -10.54
CA LEU A 27 1.50 -22.77 -10.42
C LEU A 27 1.02 -21.32 -10.72
N PRO A 28 0.37 -21.03 -11.86
CA PRO A 28 -0.13 -19.68 -12.13
C PRO A 28 -1.27 -19.28 -11.19
N ALA A 29 -2.10 -20.22 -10.74
CA ALA A 29 -3.16 -19.94 -9.77
C ALA A 29 -2.59 -19.53 -8.41
N VAL A 30 -1.60 -20.27 -7.88
CA VAL A 30 -0.91 -19.95 -6.63
C VAL A 30 -0.16 -18.63 -6.76
N TYR A 31 0.58 -18.44 -7.86
CA TYR A 31 1.28 -17.18 -8.12
C TYR A 31 0.31 -16.00 -8.17
N GLY A 32 -0.79 -16.11 -8.91
CA GLY A 32 -1.80 -15.06 -9.01
C GLY A 32 -2.50 -14.77 -7.67
N ALA A 33 -2.70 -15.79 -6.83
CA ALA A 33 -3.24 -15.62 -5.49
C ALA A 33 -2.26 -14.88 -4.56
N LEU A 34 -0.97 -15.24 -4.60
CA LEU A 34 0.08 -14.59 -3.83
C LEU A 34 0.24 -13.12 -4.23
N VAL A 35 0.27 -12.82 -5.52
CA VAL A 35 0.34 -11.45 -6.03
C VAL A 35 -0.84 -10.63 -5.53
N ARG A 36 -2.07 -11.11 -5.71
CA ARG A 36 -3.27 -10.39 -5.22
C ARG A 36 -3.25 -10.18 -3.71
N TRP A 37 -2.74 -11.15 -2.96
CA TRP A 37 -2.61 -11.04 -1.51
C TRP A 37 -1.68 -9.90 -1.09
N ASP A 38 -0.58 -9.68 -1.81
CA ASP A 38 0.36 -8.60 -1.51
C ASP A 38 -0.29 -7.22 -1.70
N GLY A 39 -1.08 -7.03 -2.76
CA GLY A 39 -1.85 -5.80 -2.98
C GLY A 39 -2.83 -5.54 -1.84
N TYR A 40 -3.64 -6.54 -1.48
CA TYR A 40 -4.56 -6.44 -0.34
C TYR A 40 -3.83 -6.14 0.97
N ALA A 41 -2.68 -6.78 1.22
CA ALA A 41 -1.89 -6.52 2.41
C ALA A 41 -1.37 -5.08 2.45
N ALA A 42 -0.96 -4.51 1.32
CA ALA A 42 -0.50 -3.13 1.22
C ALA A 42 -1.62 -2.12 1.51
N GLU A 43 -2.81 -2.37 0.95
CA GLU A 43 -4.02 -1.56 1.22
C GLU A 43 -4.37 -1.58 2.70
N ARG A 44 -4.50 -2.76 3.31
CA ARG A 44 -4.86 -2.91 4.73
C ARG A 44 -3.85 -2.25 5.68
N ARG A 45 -2.54 -2.34 5.37
CA ARG A 45 -1.49 -1.68 6.16
C ARG A 45 -1.56 -0.16 6.03
N THR A 46 -1.86 0.33 4.84
CA THR A 46 -2.05 1.76 4.60
C THR A 46 -3.30 2.29 5.29
N GLU A 47 -4.41 1.56 5.25
CA GLU A 47 -5.62 1.90 6.01
C GLU A 47 -5.33 1.97 7.52
N ALA A 48 -4.58 1.01 8.07
CA ALA A 48 -4.20 1.02 9.48
C ALA A 48 -3.34 2.26 9.84
N PHE A 49 -2.38 2.61 8.97
CA PHE A 49 -1.61 3.84 9.11
C PHE A 49 -2.51 5.09 9.11
N LEU A 50 -3.38 5.23 8.11
CA LEU A 50 -4.30 6.36 7.98
C LEU A 50 -5.28 6.44 9.14
N LYS A 51 -5.77 5.30 9.64
CA LYS A 51 -6.60 5.24 10.85
C LYS A 51 -5.88 5.78 12.07
N HIS A 52 -4.61 5.43 12.26
CA HIS A 52 -3.80 5.98 13.35
C HIS A 52 -3.58 7.49 13.20
N VAL A 53 -3.40 8.00 11.98
CA VAL A 53 -3.30 9.44 11.70
C VAL A 53 -4.62 10.16 12.01
N GLN A 54 -5.75 9.60 11.58
CA GLN A 54 -7.10 10.11 11.84
C GLN A 54 -7.40 10.17 13.35
N ASP A 55 -7.05 9.11 14.08
CA ASP A 55 -7.20 9.02 15.54
C ASP A 55 -6.14 9.82 16.31
N GLN A 56 -5.25 10.54 15.62
CA GLN A 56 -4.14 11.31 16.19
C GLN A 56 -3.16 10.45 17.04
N ARG A 57 -3.11 9.14 16.79
CA ARG A 57 -2.19 8.19 17.42
C ARG A 57 -0.86 8.17 16.64
N PHE A 58 -0.16 9.30 16.61
CA PHE A 58 1.01 9.51 15.75
C PHE A 58 2.17 8.55 16.01
N GLN A 59 2.37 8.09 17.25
CA GLN A 59 3.34 7.05 17.57
C GLN A 59 3.01 5.73 16.86
N ALA A 60 1.74 5.32 16.87
CA ALA A 60 1.29 4.10 16.21
C ALA A 60 1.37 4.24 14.69
N ALA A 61 1.00 5.42 14.15
CA ALA A 61 1.16 5.73 12.73
C ALA A 61 2.64 5.63 12.31
N ALA A 62 3.56 6.22 13.06
CA ALA A 62 4.99 6.18 12.75
C ALA A 62 5.56 4.75 12.72
N ARG A 63 5.06 3.85 13.58
CA ARG A 63 5.44 2.42 13.61
C ARG A 63 4.80 1.60 12.49
N ALA A 64 3.59 1.97 12.07
CA ALA A 64 2.87 1.29 10.99
C ALA A 64 3.46 1.60 9.61
N ALA A 65 4.04 2.79 9.45
CA ALA A 65 4.78 3.17 8.25
C ALA A 65 6.13 2.45 8.17
N ASP A 66 6.63 2.27 6.95
CA ASP A 66 8.00 1.80 6.72
C ASP A 66 8.96 2.88 7.25
N ALA A 67 9.61 2.56 8.37
CA ALA A 67 10.47 3.47 9.10
C ALA A 67 11.88 2.91 9.01
N SER A 68 12.64 3.40 8.04
CA SER A 68 14.10 3.36 8.03
C SER A 68 14.67 4.19 9.20
N GLY A 69 14.44 3.74 10.43
CA GLY A 69 15.06 4.26 11.65
C GLY A 69 14.59 5.62 12.18
N HIS A 70 13.53 6.24 11.62
CA HIS A 70 13.14 7.63 11.96
C HIS A 70 11.75 7.78 12.60
N ALA A 71 11.25 6.73 13.28
CA ALA A 71 9.90 6.75 13.86
C ALA A 71 9.67 7.91 14.88
N PRO A 72 10.59 8.22 15.82
CA PRO A 72 10.38 9.33 16.77
C PRO A 72 10.33 10.70 16.09
N GLU A 73 11.15 10.92 15.06
CA GLU A 73 11.12 12.18 14.30
C GLU A 73 9.82 12.31 13.51
N ARG A 74 9.40 11.24 12.83
CA ARG A 74 8.15 11.22 12.06
C ARG A 74 6.94 11.48 12.96
N GLU A 75 6.88 10.87 14.14
CA GLU A 75 5.86 11.14 15.15
C GLU A 75 5.83 12.63 15.52
N ARG A 76 6.99 13.19 15.91
CA ARG A 76 7.12 14.60 16.31
C ARG A 76 6.63 15.54 15.22
N ARG A 77 7.03 15.30 13.97
CA ARG A 77 6.67 16.17 12.83
C ARG A 77 5.19 16.02 12.45
N MET A 78 4.59 14.82 12.56
CA MET A 78 3.13 14.66 12.38
C MET A 78 2.34 15.44 13.45
N ALA A 79 2.81 15.43 14.70
CA ALA A 79 2.21 16.23 15.76
C ALA A 79 2.35 17.75 15.50
N GLU A 80 3.45 18.19 14.90
CA GLU A 80 3.65 19.58 14.49
C GLU A 80 2.67 20.01 13.39
N VAL A 81 2.46 19.17 12.36
CA VAL A 81 1.46 19.43 11.31
C VAL A 81 0.06 19.56 11.90
N ARG A 82 -0.27 18.78 12.94
CA ARG A 82 -1.55 18.94 13.65
C ARG A 82 -1.70 20.31 14.30
N ARG A 83 -0.62 20.87 14.87
CA ARG A 83 -0.60 22.23 15.46
C ARG A 83 -0.78 23.32 14.41
N MET A 84 -0.45 23.05 13.15
CA MET A 84 -0.75 23.93 12.00
C MET A 84 -2.23 23.89 11.58
N GLY A 85 -3.08 23.17 12.32
CA GLY A 85 -4.52 23.10 12.07
C GLY A 85 -4.95 22.00 11.11
N LEU A 86 -4.03 21.20 10.57
CA LEU A 86 -4.35 20.10 9.66
C LEU A 86 -4.68 18.82 10.43
N ARG A 87 -5.83 18.23 10.16
CA ARG A 87 -6.26 16.94 10.74
C ARG A 87 -6.83 16.07 9.64
N LEU A 88 -6.48 14.79 9.63
CA LEU A 88 -7.15 13.85 8.73
C LEU A 88 -8.57 13.59 9.29
N ALA A 89 -9.59 13.99 8.53
CA ALA A 89 -10.99 13.81 8.90
C ALA A 89 -11.53 12.47 8.41
N ALA A 90 -11.20 12.08 7.17
CA ALA A 90 -11.59 10.82 6.56
C ALA A 90 -10.59 10.37 5.49
N TYR A 91 -10.65 9.09 5.12
CA TYR A 91 -9.95 8.54 3.97
C TYR A 91 -10.83 7.51 3.27
N ARG A 92 -10.65 7.33 1.96
CA ARG A 92 -11.38 6.35 1.14
C ARG A 92 -10.55 5.93 -0.07
N GLN A 93 -11.00 4.87 -0.74
CA GLN A 93 -10.42 4.39 -2.00
C GLN A 93 -8.90 4.13 -1.90
N VAL A 94 -8.47 3.48 -0.81
CA VAL A 94 -7.09 3.02 -0.69
C VAL A 94 -6.94 1.84 -1.65
N SER A 95 -6.09 2.00 -2.66
CA SER A 95 -5.85 1.00 -3.69
C SER A 95 -4.35 0.85 -3.91
N ALA A 96 -3.90 -0.39 -4.09
CA ALA A 96 -2.55 -0.68 -4.53
C ALA A 96 -2.54 -0.94 -6.04
N ASP A 97 -1.59 -0.35 -6.75
CA ASP A 97 -1.45 -0.47 -8.19
C ASP A 97 -0.31 -1.46 -8.49
N TYR A 98 -0.59 -2.47 -9.32
CA TYR A 98 0.39 -3.46 -9.74
C TYR A 98 1.19 -2.92 -10.93
N ASP A 99 2.48 -2.68 -10.72
CA ASP A 99 3.40 -2.16 -11.72
C ASP A 99 4.82 -2.70 -11.49
N ASP A 100 5.61 -2.83 -12.56
CA ASP A 100 7.00 -3.33 -12.53
C ASP A 100 7.15 -4.67 -11.77
N GLY A 101 6.15 -5.54 -11.87
CA GLY A 101 6.16 -6.87 -11.24
C GLY A 101 5.79 -6.90 -9.76
N GLY A 102 5.24 -5.83 -9.20
CA GLY A 102 4.78 -5.81 -7.81
C GLY A 102 3.80 -4.68 -7.48
N TYR A 103 3.31 -4.67 -6.25
CA TYR A 103 2.50 -3.56 -5.72
C TYR A 103 3.44 -2.55 -5.05
N ASN A 104 3.97 -1.62 -5.86
CA ASN A 104 4.98 -0.65 -5.41
C ASN A 104 4.38 0.73 -5.13
N THR A 105 3.27 1.05 -5.77
CA THR A 105 2.58 2.34 -5.70
C THR A 105 1.09 2.13 -5.51
N GLY A 106 0.38 3.21 -5.22
CA GLY A 106 -1.06 3.18 -5.07
C GLY A 106 -1.63 4.57 -4.95
N HIS A 107 -2.92 4.62 -4.65
CA HIS A 107 -3.64 5.87 -4.45
C HIS A 107 -4.63 5.79 -3.30
N ALA A 108 -4.98 6.95 -2.77
CA ALA A 108 -6.06 7.12 -1.80
C ALA A 108 -6.71 8.49 -1.99
N ARG A 109 -7.93 8.66 -1.47
CA ARG A 109 -8.52 9.98 -1.28
C ARG A 109 -8.53 10.32 0.20
N LEU A 110 -7.99 11.49 0.53
CA LEU A 110 -7.86 11.99 1.89
C LEU A 110 -8.72 13.24 2.03
N THR A 111 -9.55 13.26 3.08
CA THR A 111 -10.31 14.44 3.48
C THR A 111 -9.65 15.01 4.72
N TRP A 112 -9.11 16.22 4.59
CA TRP A 112 -8.50 16.97 5.68
C TRP A 112 -9.50 17.97 6.24
N GLU A 113 -9.36 18.26 7.52
CA GLU A 113 -9.87 19.47 8.15
C GLU A 113 -8.70 20.44 8.34
N LEU A 114 -8.86 21.67 7.86
CA LEU A 114 -7.89 22.75 7.99
C LEU A 114 -8.62 24.02 8.42
N ASN A 115 -8.37 24.48 9.65
CA ASN A 115 -8.97 25.69 10.21
C ASN A 115 -10.51 25.71 10.09
N GLY A 116 -11.16 24.57 10.39
CA GLY A 116 -12.62 24.41 10.33
C GLY A 116 -13.21 24.21 8.93
N ARG A 117 -12.37 24.15 7.88
CA ARG A 117 -12.79 23.86 6.50
C ARG A 117 -12.32 22.48 6.06
N THR A 118 -13.14 21.79 5.28
CA THR A 118 -12.76 20.51 4.67
C THR A 118 -11.98 20.74 3.39
N LEU A 119 -10.97 19.92 3.17
CA LEU A 119 -10.11 19.91 1.99
C LEU A 119 -9.95 18.46 1.53
N GLU A 120 -10.47 18.12 0.35
CA GLU A 120 -10.24 16.81 -0.26
C GLU A 120 -9.01 16.86 -1.15
N THR A 121 -8.16 15.84 -1.03
CA THR A 121 -6.94 15.66 -1.84
C THR A 121 -6.85 14.21 -2.28
N GLU A 122 -6.40 13.98 -3.51
CA GLU A 122 -5.84 12.68 -3.87
C GLU A 122 -4.50 12.50 -3.16
N ALA A 123 -4.12 11.26 -2.89
CA ALA A 123 -2.83 10.93 -2.33
C ALA A 123 -2.16 9.82 -3.15
N ILE A 124 -0.88 10.03 -3.45
CA ILE A 124 -0.03 9.03 -4.07
C ILE A 124 0.65 8.25 -2.95
N LEU A 125 0.59 6.93 -3.06
CA LEU A 125 1.17 5.99 -2.12
C LEU A 125 2.42 5.37 -2.74
N ALA A 126 3.46 5.21 -1.94
CA ALA A 126 4.57 4.33 -2.26
C ALA A 126 4.76 3.33 -1.14
N PHE A 127 4.88 2.06 -1.49
CA PHE A 127 5.05 0.98 -0.54
C PHE A 127 6.52 0.63 -0.36
N GLY A 128 6.86 0.19 0.84
CA GLY A 128 8.16 -0.35 1.22
C GLY A 128 8.11 -1.86 1.43
N PRO A 129 9.16 -2.47 1.99
CA PRO A 129 9.22 -3.91 2.25
C PRO A 129 8.00 -4.43 3.00
N GLY A 130 7.43 -5.51 2.48
CA GLY A 130 6.19 -6.11 2.99
C GLY A 130 4.94 -5.25 2.76
N GLY A 131 4.90 -4.30 1.83
CA GLY A 131 3.69 -3.51 1.58
C GLY A 131 3.36 -2.51 2.68
N LYS A 132 4.32 -2.14 3.53
CA LYS A 132 4.12 -1.05 4.49
C LYS A 132 4.10 0.29 3.73
N PRO A 133 3.26 1.26 4.12
CA PRO A 133 3.30 2.57 3.50
C PRO A 133 4.62 3.26 3.83
N ARG A 134 5.39 3.56 2.80
CA ARG A 134 6.67 4.28 2.90
C ARG A 134 6.47 5.77 2.63
N GLN A 135 5.63 6.11 1.65
CA GLN A 135 5.23 7.47 1.33
C GLN A 135 3.71 7.57 1.20
N VAL A 136 3.16 8.69 1.68
CA VAL A 136 1.74 9.05 1.57
C VAL A 136 1.67 10.54 1.23
N CYS A 137 1.71 10.85 -0.06
CA CYS A 137 1.88 12.20 -0.58
C CYS A 137 0.53 12.78 -0.99
N ALA A 138 0.06 13.80 -0.28
CA ALA A 138 -1.18 14.46 -0.64
C ALA A 138 -0.95 15.41 -1.82
N VAL A 139 -1.64 15.17 -2.93
CA VAL A 139 -1.61 15.99 -4.12
C VAL A 139 -2.33 17.31 -3.83
N THR A 140 -1.74 18.43 -4.25
CA THR A 140 -2.39 19.74 -4.13
C THR A 140 -3.67 19.72 -4.98
N PRO A 141 -4.84 20.13 -4.42
CA PRO A 141 -6.08 20.12 -5.19
C PRO A 141 -6.00 21.00 -6.43
N ALA A 142 -6.75 20.61 -7.48
CA ALA A 142 -6.86 21.38 -8.70
C ALA A 142 -7.28 22.84 -8.42
N GLY A 143 -6.73 23.78 -9.20
CA GLY A 143 -6.98 25.21 -9.03
C GLY A 143 -6.18 25.88 -7.90
N ARG A 144 -5.24 25.17 -7.27
CA ARG A 144 -4.29 25.75 -6.31
C ARG A 144 -2.85 25.52 -6.75
N ALA A 145 -1.99 26.49 -6.48
CA ALA A 145 -0.55 26.35 -6.74
C ALA A 145 0.08 25.32 -5.77
N PRO A 146 1.03 24.48 -6.23
CA PRO A 146 1.81 23.62 -5.34
C PRO A 146 2.40 24.40 -4.17
N GLY A 147 2.38 23.83 -2.97
CA GLY A 147 2.90 24.48 -1.76
C GLY A 147 2.04 25.62 -1.18
N SER A 148 0.96 26.03 -1.85
CA SER A 148 0.07 27.11 -1.37
C SER A 148 -0.70 26.78 -0.08
N ILE A 149 -0.69 25.52 0.36
CA ILE A 149 -1.29 25.06 1.60
C ILE A 149 -0.15 24.62 2.54
N PRO A 150 0.36 25.50 3.42
CA PRO A 150 1.58 25.24 4.19
C PRO A 150 1.53 23.96 5.03
N ALA A 151 0.36 23.65 5.61
CA ALA A 151 0.20 22.45 6.42
C ALA A 151 0.24 21.15 5.58
N LEU A 152 -0.30 21.20 4.35
CA LEU A 152 -0.23 20.08 3.40
C LEU A 152 1.20 19.89 2.87
N ALA A 153 1.91 20.99 2.60
CA ALA A 153 3.32 20.95 2.24
C ALA A 153 4.20 20.42 3.40
N ALA A 154 3.87 20.77 4.64
CA ALA A 154 4.52 20.21 5.81
C ALA A 154 4.26 18.70 5.94
N TRP A 155 3.03 18.23 5.70
CA TRP A 155 2.71 16.81 5.61
C TRP A 155 3.56 16.09 4.56
N ASN A 156 3.60 16.60 3.33
CA ASN A 156 4.38 16.02 2.23
C ASN A 156 5.89 15.99 2.55
N ARG A 157 6.44 17.04 3.17
CA ARG A 157 7.85 17.05 3.60
C ARG A 157 8.21 16.00 4.64
N ILE A 158 7.23 15.45 5.36
CA ILE A 158 7.45 14.39 6.37
C ILE A 158 7.34 13.01 5.72
N LEU A 159 6.33 12.84 4.87
CA LEU A 159 5.95 11.53 4.31
C LEU A 159 6.62 11.25 2.96
N CYS A 160 7.09 12.27 2.26
CA CYS A 160 7.54 12.18 0.86
C CYS A 160 8.90 12.84 0.61
N GLY A 161 9.42 13.60 1.57
CA GLY A 161 10.67 14.35 1.42
C GLY A 161 10.49 15.71 0.75
N SER A 162 11.58 16.35 0.36
CA SER A 162 11.63 17.75 -0.08
C SER A 162 11.26 18.01 -1.55
N GLY A 163 10.76 17.02 -2.27
CA GLY A 163 10.42 17.12 -3.71
C GLY A 163 8.95 17.38 -4.04
N PHE A 164 8.10 17.64 -3.03
CA PHE A 164 6.65 17.78 -3.15
C PHE A 164 6.13 19.12 -2.61
#